data_AF-A0A939FI74-F1
#
_entry.id   AF-A0A939FI74-F1
#
_cell.length_a   1.000
_cell.length_b   1.000
_cell.length_c   1.000
_cell.angle_alpha   90.00
_cell.angle_beta   90.00
_cell.angle_gamma   90.00
#
_symmetry.space_group_name_H-M   'P 1'
#
loop_
_entity.id
_entity.type
_entity.pdbx_description
1 polymer ?
#
loop_
_entity_poly.entity_id
_entity_poly.type
_entity_poly.pdbx_seq_one_letter_code
_entity_poly.pdbx_strand_id
1 'polypeptide(L)'
;DAMLEDRFRLLANHTRGAPPRHHTLRAAIGWSHELCTPSERLLWARLSVFTAPFDVEAAEAVCSDAHLPQEDIPGALKELVGKSILIQDGSGEHPYLRMLDTVREYGHTWLQELGDEDRLADRHAAFYLRLARQAESAWSGPEQLAWYARMTSEHPHIRAALEHLLTHPGRGREALELAARMWFMWIACGRLREGRLYLDRALRLDVAPCRERTRALWTCGWIASVQVDAAGATPYLEEAVAAADALDDPEAATHALQWSGCARTSTG
;
A
#
# COMPACT_ATOMS: atom_id res chain seq x y z
N ASP A 1 26.98 -7.17 12.91
CA ASP A 1 26.80 -8.07 11.75
C ASP A 1 27.02 -9.56 11.94
N ALA A 2 27.82 -10.05 12.88
CA ALA A 2 27.96 -11.50 13.08
C ALA A 2 26.65 -12.23 13.46
N MET A 3 25.74 -11.57 14.20
CA MET A 3 24.49 -12.18 14.68
C MET A 3 23.46 -12.42 13.55
N LEU A 4 23.38 -11.53 12.57
CA LEU A 4 22.53 -11.70 11.39
C LEU A 4 23.07 -12.82 10.51
N GLU A 5 24.38 -12.85 10.30
CA GLU A 5 25.03 -13.89 9.50
C GLU A 5 24.88 -15.28 10.11
N ASP A 6 24.97 -15.40 11.44
CA ASP A 6 24.71 -16.66 12.14
C ASP A 6 23.25 -17.10 12.01
N ARG A 7 22.30 -16.17 12.10
CA ARG A 7 20.86 -16.46 11.95
C ARG A 7 20.55 -16.94 10.53
N PHE A 8 21.08 -16.29 9.50
CA PHE A 8 20.93 -16.74 8.10
C PHE A 8 21.62 -18.09 7.84
N ARG A 9 22.80 -18.36 8.42
CA ARG A 9 23.47 -19.67 8.27
C ARG A 9 22.73 -20.81 8.95
N LEU A 10 22.19 -20.58 10.14
CA LEU A 10 21.45 -21.61 10.89
C LEU A 10 20.15 -22.01 10.17
N LEU A 11 19.48 -21.04 9.57
CA LEU A 11 18.20 -21.24 8.87
C LEU A 11 18.36 -21.88 7.48
N ALA A 12 19.46 -21.60 6.77
CA ALA A 12 19.75 -22.20 5.45
C ALA A 12 19.85 -23.74 5.51
N ASN A 13 20.18 -24.28 6.68
CA ASN A 13 20.30 -25.73 6.89
C ASN A 13 18.95 -26.45 7.14
N HIS A 14 17.83 -25.72 7.30
CA HIS A 14 16.53 -26.28 7.74
C HIS A 14 15.51 -26.54 6.62
N THR A 15 15.78 -26.19 5.36
CA THR A 15 14.77 -26.14 4.28
C THR A 15 14.72 -27.41 3.39
N ARG A 16 14.41 -28.59 3.96
CA ARG A 16 14.46 -29.89 3.22
C ARG A 16 13.12 -30.49 2.73
N GLY A 17 12.01 -29.72 2.68
CA GLY A 17 10.64 -30.28 2.57
C GLY A 17 9.77 -30.01 1.32
N ALA A 18 10.30 -29.61 0.15
CA ALA A 18 9.45 -29.25 -1.01
C ALA A 18 9.14 -30.44 -1.98
N PRO A 19 8.17 -30.33 -2.92
CA PRO A 19 7.93 -31.34 -3.97
C PRO A 19 8.99 -31.33 -5.10
N PRO A 20 9.20 -32.44 -5.85
CA PRO A 20 10.37 -32.64 -6.72
C PRO A 20 10.56 -31.59 -7.84
N ARG A 21 9.48 -31.08 -8.44
CA ARG A 21 9.55 -30.03 -9.48
C ARG A 21 9.96 -28.66 -8.95
N HIS A 22 9.73 -28.40 -7.65
CA HIS A 22 10.16 -27.17 -6.98
C HIS A 22 11.58 -27.28 -6.42
N HIS A 23 12.18 -28.48 -6.39
CA HIS A 23 13.56 -28.66 -5.90
C HIS A 23 14.58 -27.98 -6.78
N THR A 24 14.51 -28.15 -8.11
CA THR A 24 15.51 -27.57 -9.03
C THR A 24 15.43 -26.04 -9.05
N LEU A 25 14.22 -25.48 -9.05
CA LEU A 25 14.02 -24.03 -8.99
C LEU A 25 14.45 -23.47 -7.62
N ARG A 26 14.07 -24.11 -6.52
CA ARG A 26 14.47 -23.69 -5.17
C ARG A 26 15.97 -23.87 -4.93
N ALA A 27 16.59 -24.88 -5.53
CA ALA A 27 18.04 -25.05 -5.53
C ALA A 27 18.71 -23.92 -6.31
N ALA A 28 18.24 -23.59 -7.51
CA ALA A 28 18.77 -22.45 -8.27
C ALA A 28 18.63 -21.11 -7.50
N ILE A 29 17.48 -20.88 -6.86
CA ILE A 29 17.24 -19.70 -6.01
C ILE A 29 18.15 -19.73 -4.76
N GLY A 30 18.36 -20.90 -4.16
CA GLY A 30 19.29 -21.09 -3.06
C GLY A 30 20.74 -20.76 -3.43
N TRP A 31 21.16 -21.10 -4.65
CA TRP A 31 22.48 -20.72 -5.18
C TRP A 31 22.60 -19.20 -5.39
N SER A 32 21.57 -18.56 -5.95
CA SER A 32 21.54 -17.09 -6.04
C SER A 32 21.60 -16.43 -4.66
N HIS A 33 20.94 -17.03 -3.66
CA HIS A 33 21.02 -16.59 -2.27
C HIS A 33 22.44 -16.77 -1.70
N GLU A 34 23.13 -17.87 -1.99
CA GLU A 34 24.52 -18.10 -1.58
C GLU A 34 25.48 -17.04 -2.14
N LEU A 35 25.23 -16.53 -3.36
CA LEU A 35 25.99 -15.44 -3.98
C LEU A 35 25.70 -14.06 -3.38
N CYS A 36 24.64 -13.92 -2.58
CA CYS A 36 24.28 -12.65 -1.97
C CYS A 36 25.06 -12.42 -0.68
N THR A 37 25.49 -11.17 -0.45
CA THR A 37 26.04 -10.72 0.84
C THR A 37 24.95 -10.74 1.93
N PRO A 38 25.30 -10.70 3.23
CA PRO A 38 24.29 -10.66 4.29
C PRO A 38 23.29 -9.50 4.14
N SER A 39 23.76 -8.31 3.77
CA SER A 39 22.91 -7.13 3.54
C SER A 39 21.98 -7.31 2.34
N GLU A 40 22.45 -7.94 1.26
CA GLU A 40 21.62 -8.24 0.08
C GLU A 40 20.54 -9.29 0.38
N ARG A 41 20.87 -10.33 1.16
CA ARG A 41 19.89 -11.34 1.61
C ARG A 41 18.82 -10.72 2.49
N LEU A 42 19.24 -9.85 3.41
CA LEU A 42 18.32 -9.10 4.26
C LEU A 42 17.41 -8.18 3.44
N LEU A 43 17.99 -7.45 2.47
CA LEU A 43 17.20 -6.61 1.57
C LEU A 43 16.20 -7.43 0.77
N TRP A 44 16.63 -8.53 0.16
CA TRP A 44 15.72 -9.41 -0.59
C TRP A 44 14.58 -9.94 0.30
N ALA A 45 14.87 -10.40 1.51
CA ALA A 45 13.84 -10.82 2.45
C ALA A 45 12.84 -9.68 2.73
N ARG A 46 13.32 -8.46 2.96
CA ARG A 46 12.45 -7.29 3.22
C ARG A 46 11.64 -6.85 2.00
N LEU A 47 12.25 -6.84 0.82
CA LEU A 47 11.59 -6.49 -0.43
C LEU A 47 10.43 -7.44 -0.74
N SER A 48 10.43 -8.67 -0.21
CA SER A 48 9.35 -9.64 -0.41
C SER A 48 7.96 -9.17 0.01
N VAL A 49 7.87 -8.10 0.82
CA VAL A 49 6.60 -7.42 1.16
C VAL A 49 5.92 -6.78 -0.07
N PHE A 50 6.70 -6.41 -1.10
CA PHE A 50 6.17 -5.82 -2.32
C PHE A 50 5.65 -6.90 -3.27
N THR A 51 4.35 -6.88 -3.55
CA THR A 51 3.69 -7.83 -4.46
C THR A 51 3.58 -7.33 -5.91
N ALA A 52 3.97 -6.07 -6.15
CA ALA A 52 3.97 -5.40 -7.45
C ALA A 52 5.30 -4.66 -7.65
N PRO A 53 5.60 -4.14 -8.85
CA PRO A 53 6.81 -3.34 -9.05
C PRO A 53 6.84 -2.13 -8.11
N PHE A 54 8.01 -1.77 -7.60
CA PHE A 54 8.22 -0.67 -6.64
C PHE A 54 9.40 0.20 -7.07
N ASP A 55 9.40 1.46 -6.66
CA ASP A 55 10.52 2.38 -6.90
C ASP A 55 11.57 2.31 -5.77
N VAL A 56 12.69 2.99 -5.98
CA VAL A 56 13.79 3.05 -5.00
C VAL A 56 13.35 3.77 -3.72
N GLU A 57 12.51 4.80 -3.82
CA GLU A 57 11.99 5.56 -2.68
C GLU A 57 11.18 4.66 -1.73
N ALA A 58 10.30 3.81 -2.28
CA ALA A 58 9.54 2.83 -1.54
C ALA A 58 10.45 1.80 -0.88
N ALA A 59 11.43 1.26 -1.62
CA ALA A 59 12.39 0.30 -1.06
C ALA A 59 13.19 0.89 0.12
N GLU A 60 13.67 2.12 -0.02
CA GLU A 60 14.37 2.84 1.04
C GLU A 60 13.48 3.07 2.27
N ALA A 61 12.27 3.60 2.05
CA ALA A 61 11.35 3.92 3.13
C ALA A 61 10.88 2.67 3.88
N VAL A 62 10.70 1.55 3.19
CA VAL A 62 10.15 0.31 3.77
C VAL A 62 11.25 -0.56 4.36
N CYS A 63 12.37 -0.77 3.66
CA CYS A 63 13.35 -1.79 4.00
C CYS A 63 14.53 -1.29 4.85
N SER A 64 14.68 0.01 5.07
CA SER A 64 15.78 0.55 5.89
C SER A 64 15.56 0.41 7.40
N ASP A 65 16.65 0.15 8.13
CA ASP A 65 16.75 0.27 9.59
C ASP A 65 18.22 0.28 10.04
N ALA A 66 18.49 0.08 11.34
CA ALA A 66 19.84 0.07 11.89
C ALA A 66 20.76 -1.04 11.32
N HIS A 67 20.21 -2.12 10.75
CA HIS A 67 21.00 -3.21 10.17
C HIS A 67 21.18 -3.06 8.65
N LEU A 68 20.36 -2.22 8.02
CA LEU A 68 20.46 -1.88 6.61
C LEU A 68 20.12 -0.38 6.47
N PRO A 69 21.12 0.49 6.67
CA PRO A 69 20.94 1.94 6.56
C PRO A 69 20.37 2.35 5.20
N GLN A 70 19.65 3.47 5.16
CA GLN A 70 18.96 3.93 3.95
C GLN A 70 19.94 4.16 2.78
N GLU A 71 21.12 4.70 3.10
CA GLU A 71 22.20 4.99 2.15
C GLU A 71 22.76 3.74 1.45
N ASP A 72 22.62 2.56 2.06
CA ASP A 72 23.13 1.30 1.53
C ASP A 72 22.11 0.61 0.60
N ILE A 73 20.83 1.01 0.66
CA ILE A 73 19.74 0.38 -0.12
C ILE A 73 20.00 0.49 -1.63
N PRO A 74 20.33 1.65 -2.23
CA PRO A 74 20.54 1.74 -3.68
C PRO A 74 21.68 0.85 -4.18
N GLY A 75 22.75 0.73 -3.39
CA GLY A 75 23.88 -0.14 -3.70
C GLY A 75 23.46 -1.61 -3.70
N ALA A 76 22.75 -2.05 -2.67
CA ALA A 76 22.26 -3.43 -2.57
C ALA A 76 21.19 -3.75 -3.64
N LEU A 77 20.31 -2.81 -4.01
CA LEU A 77 19.37 -2.99 -5.11
C LEU A 77 20.10 -3.25 -6.44
N LYS A 78 21.16 -2.47 -6.72
CA LYS A 78 21.98 -2.66 -7.92
C LYS A 78 22.64 -4.05 -7.97
N GLU A 79 23.15 -4.51 -6.83
CA GLU A 79 23.72 -5.86 -6.71
C GLU A 79 22.68 -6.95 -6.93
N LEU A 80 21.47 -6.79 -6.38
CA LEU A 80 20.36 -7.73 -6.59
C LEU A 80 19.88 -7.76 -8.05
N VAL A 81 19.91 -6.63 -8.77
CA VAL A 81 19.67 -6.59 -10.23
C VAL A 81 20.77 -7.34 -10.98
N GLY A 82 22.04 -7.10 -10.63
CA GLY A 82 23.18 -7.81 -11.24
C GLY A 82 23.15 -9.33 -11.04
N LYS A 83 22.51 -9.78 -9.96
CA LYS A 83 22.30 -11.20 -9.61
C LYS A 83 20.95 -11.76 -10.10
N SER A 84 20.19 -10.99 -10.89
CA SER A 84 18.87 -11.36 -11.43
C SER A 84 17.82 -11.71 -10.36
N ILE A 85 17.99 -11.22 -9.12
CA ILE A 85 16.95 -11.28 -8.07
C ILE A 85 15.87 -10.24 -8.35
N LEU A 86 16.31 -9.05 -8.77
CA LEU A 86 15.44 -7.96 -9.20
C LEU A 86 15.52 -7.78 -10.72
N ILE A 87 14.38 -7.43 -11.31
CA ILE A 87 14.28 -7.06 -12.71
C ILE A 87 13.87 -5.60 -12.77
N GLN A 88 14.60 -4.83 -13.57
CA GLN A 88 14.33 -3.43 -13.83
C GLN A 88 13.30 -3.32 -14.96
N ASP A 89 12.14 -2.74 -14.68
CA ASP A 89 11.12 -2.43 -15.67
C ASP A 89 11.25 -0.96 -16.09
N GLY A 90 11.46 -0.73 -17.39
CA GLY A 90 11.62 0.60 -17.99
C GLY A 90 13.06 1.11 -18.04
N SER A 91 13.27 2.17 -18.82
CA SER A 91 14.58 2.75 -19.13
C SER A 91 14.72 4.22 -18.70
N GLY A 92 13.85 4.70 -17.79
CA GLY A 92 13.83 6.09 -17.32
C GLY A 92 14.73 6.34 -16.10
N GLU A 93 14.80 7.60 -15.65
CA GLU A 93 15.59 8.03 -14.48
C GLU A 93 15.12 7.41 -13.16
N HIS A 94 13.85 7.00 -13.08
CA HIS A 94 13.25 6.33 -11.92
C HIS A 94 12.62 5.00 -12.36
N PRO A 95 13.43 3.95 -12.54
CA PRO A 95 12.92 2.65 -12.96
C PRO A 95 12.18 1.96 -11.82
N TYR A 96 11.11 1.25 -12.17
CA TYR A 96 10.46 0.34 -11.23
C TYR A 96 11.24 -0.98 -11.19
N LEU A 97 11.35 -1.55 -10.01
CA LEU A 97 11.97 -2.84 -9.76
C LEU A 97 10.89 -3.85 -9.43
N ARG A 98 11.02 -5.08 -9.94
CA ARG A 98 10.13 -6.18 -9.58
C ARG A 98 10.91 -7.45 -9.29
N MET A 99 10.27 -8.36 -8.55
CA MET A 99 10.74 -9.73 -8.33
C MET A 99 9.84 -10.71 -9.05
N LEU A 100 10.42 -11.82 -9.51
CA LEU A 100 9.63 -12.98 -9.93
C LEU A 100 8.92 -13.58 -8.71
N ASP A 101 7.70 -14.08 -8.91
CA ASP A 101 6.88 -14.63 -7.80
C ASP A 101 7.62 -15.65 -6.95
N THR A 102 8.36 -16.57 -7.59
CA THR A 102 9.11 -17.63 -6.90
C THR A 102 10.31 -17.10 -6.11
N VAL A 103 10.94 -16.03 -6.58
CA VAL A 103 12.02 -15.32 -5.89
C VAL A 103 11.46 -14.53 -4.71
N ARG A 104 10.30 -13.90 -4.87
CA ARG A 104 9.58 -13.22 -3.80
C ARG A 104 9.17 -14.20 -2.70
N GLU A 105 8.54 -15.33 -3.06
CA GLU A 105 8.13 -16.38 -2.11
C GLU A 105 9.30 -16.91 -1.28
N TYR A 106 10.47 -17.07 -1.91
CA TYR A 106 11.68 -17.48 -1.21
C TYR A 106 12.12 -16.42 -0.20
N GLY A 107 12.21 -15.15 -0.61
CA GLY A 107 12.53 -14.03 0.28
C GLY A 107 11.50 -13.87 1.41
N HIS A 108 10.23 -14.13 1.13
CA HIS A 108 9.15 -14.06 2.12
C HIS A 108 9.25 -15.15 3.20
N THR A 109 9.67 -16.36 2.81
CA THR A 109 9.99 -17.42 3.79
C THR A 109 11.05 -16.92 4.78
N TRP A 110 12.08 -16.23 4.30
CA TRP A 110 13.12 -15.64 5.14
C TRP A 110 12.61 -14.50 6.01
N LEU A 111 11.74 -13.63 5.48
CA LEU A 111 11.12 -12.55 6.25
C LEU A 111 10.34 -13.10 7.45
N GLN A 112 9.61 -14.20 7.24
CA GLN A 112 8.87 -14.91 8.29
C GLN A 112 9.80 -15.53 9.34
N GLU A 113 10.87 -16.21 8.92
CA GLU A 113 11.85 -16.78 9.85
C GLU A 113 12.62 -15.72 10.66
N LEU A 114 12.77 -14.51 10.09
CA LEU A 114 13.31 -13.35 10.79
C LEU A 114 12.32 -12.75 11.80
N GLY A 115 11.02 -13.04 11.67
CA GLY A 115 9.95 -12.46 12.49
C GLY A 115 9.69 -10.99 12.18
N ASP A 116 10.00 -10.55 10.96
CA ASP A 116 9.99 -9.14 10.56
C ASP A 116 8.75 -8.77 9.71
N GLU A 117 7.84 -9.71 9.44
CA GLU A 117 6.69 -9.55 8.53
C GLU A 117 5.80 -8.37 8.94
N ASP A 118 5.26 -8.38 10.17
CA ASP A 118 4.35 -7.33 10.66
C ASP A 118 5.02 -5.95 10.65
N ARG A 119 6.31 -5.89 11.04
CA ARG A 119 7.08 -4.64 11.06
C ARG A 119 7.23 -4.06 9.66
N LEU A 120 7.51 -4.89 8.67
CA LEU A 120 7.68 -4.44 7.29
C LEU A 120 6.33 -4.07 6.66
N ALA A 121 5.26 -4.81 6.95
CA ALA A 121 3.90 -4.48 6.52
C ALA A 121 3.42 -3.14 7.12
N ASP A 122 3.76 -2.87 8.38
CA ASP A 122 3.51 -1.58 9.04
C ASP A 122 4.25 -0.42 8.37
N ARG A 123 5.54 -0.61 8.06
CA ARG A 123 6.34 0.40 7.36
C ARG A 123 5.81 0.66 5.94
N HIS A 124 5.41 -0.40 5.25
CA HIS A 124 4.77 -0.33 3.95
C HIS A 124 3.46 0.47 4.02
N ALA A 125 2.56 0.14 4.94
CA ALA A 125 1.32 0.89 5.12
C ALA A 125 1.57 2.36 5.46
N ALA A 126 2.54 2.65 6.32
CA ALA A 126 2.91 4.02 6.67
C ALA A 126 3.49 4.81 5.49
N PHE A 127 4.26 4.18 4.60
CA PHE A 127 4.76 4.81 3.37
C PHE A 127 3.61 5.16 2.43
N TYR A 128 2.71 4.21 2.14
CA TYR A 128 1.60 4.45 1.23
C TYR A 128 0.55 5.42 1.78
N LEU A 129 0.38 5.51 3.09
CA LEU A 129 -0.40 6.58 3.72
C LEU A 129 0.24 7.96 3.51
N ARG A 130 1.57 8.08 3.62
CA ARG A 130 2.27 9.34 3.30
C ARG A 130 2.13 9.70 1.81
N LEU A 131 2.26 8.72 0.93
CA LEU A 131 2.08 8.93 -0.51
C LEU A 131 0.66 9.41 -0.84
N ALA A 132 -0.36 8.79 -0.26
CA ALA A 132 -1.76 9.20 -0.43
C ALA A 132 -2.00 10.65 0.06
N ARG A 133 -1.37 11.06 1.16
CA ARG A 133 -1.42 12.46 1.65
C ARG A 133 -0.86 13.46 0.63
N GLN A 134 0.29 13.12 0.04
CA GLN A 134 0.94 13.97 -0.97
C GLN A 134 0.09 14.05 -2.24
N ALA A 135 -0.37 12.89 -2.72
CA ALA A 135 -1.19 12.78 -3.92
C ALA A 135 -2.50 13.56 -3.80
N GLU A 136 -3.21 13.42 -2.67
CA GLU A 136 -4.45 14.17 -2.41
C GLU A 136 -4.20 15.69 -2.46
N SER A 137 -3.14 16.15 -1.79
CA SER A 137 -2.80 17.59 -1.73
C SER A 137 -2.44 18.16 -3.11
N ALA A 138 -1.80 17.36 -3.96
CA ALA A 138 -1.35 17.77 -5.29
C ALA A 138 -2.38 17.49 -6.40
N TRP A 139 -3.46 16.76 -6.12
CA TRP A 139 -4.40 16.27 -7.13
C TRP A 139 -5.05 17.38 -7.96
N SER A 140 -5.38 18.51 -7.32
CA SER A 140 -5.97 19.68 -7.98
C SER A 140 -4.92 20.68 -8.50
N GLY A 141 -3.66 20.25 -8.61
CA GLY A 141 -2.54 21.06 -9.08
C GLY A 141 -2.07 20.72 -10.51
N PRO A 142 -1.03 21.43 -11.00
CA PRO A 142 -0.49 21.24 -12.36
C PRO A 142 0.12 19.84 -12.59
N GLU A 143 0.48 19.13 -11.51
CA GLU A 143 1.08 17.79 -11.55
C GLU A 143 0.04 16.66 -11.58
N GLN A 144 -1.26 16.96 -11.71
CA GLN A 144 -2.33 15.97 -11.63
C GLN A 144 -2.09 14.73 -12.51
N LEU A 145 -1.62 14.89 -13.75
CA LEU A 145 -1.36 13.76 -14.65
C LEU A 145 -0.19 12.88 -14.19
N ALA A 146 0.85 13.49 -13.60
CA ALA A 146 1.98 12.76 -13.03
C ALA A 146 1.53 11.97 -11.80
N TRP A 147 0.72 12.58 -10.92
CA TRP A 147 0.11 11.90 -9.78
C TRP A 147 -0.85 10.80 -10.20
N TYR A 148 -1.66 11.00 -11.23
CA TYR A 148 -2.51 9.95 -11.80
C TYR A 148 -1.69 8.74 -12.25
N ALA A 149 -0.61 8.96 -13.01
CA ALA A 149 0.26 7.89 -13.49
C ALA A 149 0.92 7.15 -12.31
N ARG A 150 1.49 7.89 -11.35
CA ARG A 150 2.12 7.32 -10.16
C ARG A 150 1.12 6.51 -9.32
N MET A 151 0.00 7.11 -8.92
CA MET A 151 -1.00 6.45 -8.08
C MET A 151 -1.66 5.25 -8.77
N THR A 152 -1.73 5.24 -10.10
CA THR A 152 -2.17 4.07 -10.87
C THR A 152 -1.18 2.92 -10.77
N SER A 153 0.13 3.20 -10.91
CA SER A 153 1.19 2.19 -10.73
C SER A 153 1.27 1.66 -9.30
N GLU A 154 1.08 2.55 -8.32
CA GLU A 154 1.16 2.22 -6.88
C GLU A 154 -0.12 1.59 -6.31
N HIS A 155 -1.20 1.52 -7.10
CA HIS A 155 -2.50 1.03 -6.65
C HIS A 155 -2.48 -0.37 -6.00
N PRO A 156 -1.75 -1.37 -6.54
CA PRO A 156 -1.66 -2.68 -5.90
C PRO A 156 -1.07 -2.62 -4.48
N HIS A 157 -0.12 -1.72 -4.24
CA HIS A 157 0.50 -1.55 -2.93
C HIS A 157 -0.42 -0.79 -1.96
N ILE A 158 -1.17 0.19 -2.45
CA ILE A 158 -2.20 0.87 -1.65
C ILE A 158 -3.28 -0.14 -1.22
N ARG A 159 -3.66 -1.06 -2.10
CA ARG A 159 -4.56 -2.16 -1.76
C ARG A 159 -3.98 -3.05 -0.65
N ALA A 160 -2.72 -3.46 -0.79
CA ALA A 160 -2.04 -4.28 0.23
C ALA A 160 -1.96 -3.55 1.59
N ALA A 161 -1.66 -2.24 1.58
CA ALA A 161 -1.66 -1.41 2.78
C ALA A 161 -3.06 -1.31 3.43
N LEU A 162 -4.11 -1.13 2.63
CA LEU A 162 -5.49 -1.13 3.13
C LEU A 162 -5.88 -2.47 3.75
N GLU A 163 -5.57 -3.59 3.09
CA GLU A 163 -5.87 -4.92 3.64
C GLU A 163 -5.13 -5.18 4.95
N HIS A 164 -3.85 -4.79 5.03
CA HIS A 164 -3.07 -4.87 6.26
C HIS A 164 -3.77 -4.09 7.39
N LEU A 165 -4.02 -2.80 7.19
CA LEU A 165 -4.61 -1.95 8.23
C LEU A 165 -6.03 -2.38 8.63
N LEU A 166 -6.83 -2.90 7.70
CA LEU A 166 -8.21 -3.35 7.96
C LEU A 166 -8.29 -4.68 8.72
N THR A 167 -7.25 -5.50 8.65
CA THR A 167 -7.20 -6.82 9.31
C THR A 167 -6.46 -6.79 10.65
N HIS A 168 -5.72 -5.73 10.94
CA HIS A 168 -4.94 -5.58 12.18
C HIS A 168 -5.71 -4.79 13.25
N PRO A 169 -5.93 -5.37 14.45
CA PRO A 169 -6.60 -4.67 15.56
C PRO A 169 -5.92 -3.34 15.92
N GLY A 170 -6.73 -2.31 16.20
CA GLY A 170 -6.24 -0.99 16.59
C GLY A 170 -5.78 -0.09 15.44
N ARG A 171 -5.76 -0.58 14.18
CA ARG A 171 -5.32 0.17 13.00
C ARG A 171 -6.46 0.76 12.15
N GLY A 172 -7.70 0.66 12.63
CA GLY A 172 -8.90 1.16 11.93
C GLY A 172 -8.82 2.65 11.56
N ARG A 173 -8.18 3.47 12.40
CA ARG A 173 -7.98 4.91 12.15
C ARG A 173 -7.14 5.18 10.91
N GLU A 174 -6.02 4.48 10.78
CA GLU A 174 -5.11 4.60 9.64
C GLU A 174 -5.75 4.04 8.37
N ALA A 175 -6.51 2.94 8.48
CA ALA A 175 -7.27 2.40 7.36
C ALA A 175 -8.30 3.40 6.83
N LEU A 176 -9.03 4.06 7.74
CA LEU A 176 -10.00 5.09 7.41
C LEU A 176 -9.33 6.29 6.75
N GLU A 177 -8.21 6.76 7.29
CA GLU A 177 -7.46 7.86 6.68
C GLU A 177 -6.99 7.50 5.27
N LEU A 178 -6.35 6.33 5.08
CA LEU A 178 -5.87 5.90 3.78
C LEU A 178 -7.03 5.78 2.78
N ALA A 179 -8.12 5.12 3.15
CA ALA A 179 -9.27 4.95 2.26
C ALA A 179 -9.93 6.29 1.90
N ALA A 180 -10.08 7.20 2.86
CA ALA A 180 -10.71 8.50 2.65
C ALA A 180 -9.89 9.43 1.74
N ARG A 181 -8.55 9.45 1.90
CA ARG A 181 -7.65 10.29 1.07
C ARG A 181 -7.59 9.85 -0.38
N MET A 182 -7.96 8.60 -0.65
CA MET A 182 -7.97 8.02 -1.99
C MET A 182 -9.24 8.36 -2.79
N TRP A 183 -10.07 9.32 -2.34
CA TRP A 183 -11.33 9.72 -3.00
C TRP A 183 -11.17 9.95 -4.51
N PHE A 184 -10.07 10.59 -4.93
CA PHE A 184 -9.80 10.90 -6.33
C PHE A 184 -9.56 9.64 -7.16
N MET A 185 -8.90 8.61 -6.60
CA MET A 185 -8.74 7.32 -7.28
C MET A 185 -10.06 6.57 -7.38
N TRP A 186 -10.90 6.63 -6.34
CA TRP A 186 -12.20 5.97 -6.34
C TRP A 186 -13.13 6.56 -7.40
N ILE A 187 -13.13 7.89 -7.52
CA ILE A 187 -14.09 8.60 -8.36
C ILE A 187 -13.49 8.99 -9.70
N ALA A 188 -12.46 9.83 -9.72
CA ALA A 188 -11.91 10.38 -10.96
C ALA A 188 -11.21 9.29 -11.80
N CYS A 189 -10.63 8.28 -11.15
CA CYS A 189 -10.00 7.14 -11.83
C CYS A 189 -10.94 5.93 -11.99
N GLY A 190 -12.24 6.08 -11.70
CA GLY A 190 -13.27 5.09 -12.01
C GLY A 190 -13.30 3.83 -11.11
N ARG A 191 -12.63 3.83 -9.96
CA ARG A 191 -12.54 2.67 -9.04
C ARG A 191 -13.69 2.63 -8.02
N LEU A 192 -14.91 2.93 -8.46
CA LEU A 192 -16.08 3.17 -7.59
C LEU A 192 -16.41 2.00 -6.66
N ARG A 193 -16.50 0.77 -7.19
CA ARG A 193 -16.86 -0.43 -6.40
C ARG A 193 -15.80 -0.77 -5.34
N GLU A 194 -14.53 -0.64 -5.72
CA GLU A 194 -13.40 -0.88 -4.83
C GLU A 194 -13.32 0.18 -3.73
N GLY A 195 -13.52 1.46 -4.08
CA GLY A 195 -13.61 2.55 -3.12
C GLY A 195 -14.70 2.32 -2.08
N ARG A 196 -15.92 1.97 -2.51
CA ARG A 196 -17.03 1.66 -1.59
C ARG A 196 -16.71 0.49 -0.67
N LEU A 197 -16.11 -0.59 -1.19
CA LEU A 197 -15.68 -1.73 -0.38
C LEU A 197 -14.72 -1.33 0.76
N TYR A 198 -13.68 -0.55 0.43
CA TYR A 198 -12.67 -0.14 1.42
C TYR A 198 -13.21 0.89 2.41
N LEU A 199 -13.93 1.90 1.93
CA LEU A 199 -14.55 2.93 2.76
C LEU A 199 -15.55 2.32 3.75
N ASP A 200 -16.44 1.43 3.30
CA ASP A 200 -17.43 0.79 4.16
C ASP A 200 -16.77 -0.09 5.24
N ARG A 201 -15.69 -0.80 4.91
CA ARG A 201 -14.91 -1.57 5.89
C ARG A 201 -14.28 -0.65 6.93
N ALA A 202 -13.65 0.43 6.49
CA ALA A 202 -12.98 1.36 7.39
C ALA A 202 -13.96 2.13 8.30
N LEU A 203 -15.10 2.58 7.75
CA LEU A 203 -16.16 3.26 8.49
C LEU A 203 -16.80 2.39 9.59
N ARG A 204 -16.76 1.06 9.45
CA ARG A 204 -17.20 0.13 10.50
C ARG A 204 -16.17 -0.07 11.61
N LEU A 205 -14.89 0.08 11.31
CA LEU A 205 -13.81 -0.10 12.29
C LEU A 205 -13.54 1.15 13.12
N ASP A 206 -13.67 2.34 12.53
CA ASP A 206 -13.50 3.62 13.23
C ASP A 206 -14.77 4.47 13.14
N VAL A 207 -15.53 4.46 14.24
CA VAL A 207 -16.80 5.19 14.40
C VAL A 207 -16.63 6.58 15.02
N ALA A 208 -15.41 6.95 15.42
CA ALA A 208 -15.18 8.22 16.10
C ALA A 208 -15.33 9.39 15.10
N PRO A 209 -16.12 10.43 15.44
CA PRO A 209 -16.25 11.61 14.60
C PRO A 209 -14.89 12.26 14.35
N CYS A 210 -14.59 12.52 13.08
CA CYS A 210 -13.38 13.22 12.67
C CYS A 210 -13.43 13.62 11.19
N ARG A 211 -12.41 14.38 10.75
CA ARG A 211 -12.30 14.84 9.37
C ARG A 211 -12.16 13.69 8.37
N GLU A 212 -11.37 12.66 8.69
CA GLU A 212 -11.20 11.49 7.83
C GLU A 212 -12.50 10.69 7.67
N ARG A 213 -13.27 10.54 8.75
CA ARG A 213 -14.58 9.89 8.72
C ARG A 213 -15.56 10.68 7.87
N THR A 214 -15.64 11.99 8.10
CA THR A 214 -16.50 12.90 7.32
C THR A 214 -16.15 12.82 5.84
N ARG A 215 -14.85 12.77 5.50
CA ARG A 215 -14.35 12.55 4.14
C ARG A 215 -14.82 11.24 3.55
N ALA A 216 -14.66 10.14 4.29
CA ALA A 216 -15.12 8.83 3.85
C ALA A 216 -16.64 8.80 3.60
N LEU A 217 -17.44 9.42 4.48
CA LEU A 217 -18.90 9.50 4.35
C LEU A 217 -19.31 10.25 3.08
N TRP A 218 -18.82 11.48 2.84
CA TRP A 218 -19.19 12.18 1.61
C TRP A 218 -18.64 11.49 0.36
N THR A 219 -17.51 10.79 0.46
CA THR A 219 -16.97 9.99 -0.65
C THR A 219 -17.89 8.81 -0.98
N CYS A 220 -18.40 8.09 0.02
CA CYS A 220 -19.42 7.04 -0.18
C CYS A 220 -20.69 7.60 -0.81
N GLY A 221 -21.17 8.74 -0.32
CA GLY A 221 -22.33 9.44 -0.88
C GLY A 221 -22.14 9.85 -2.34
N TRP A 222 -20.97 10.35 -2.69
CA TRP A 222 -20.60 10.67 -4.07
C TRP A 222 -20.57 9.40 -4.93
N ILE A 223 -19.88 8.34 -4.51
CA ILE A 223 -19.82 7.07 -5.23
C ILE A 223 -21.22 6.51 -5.49
N ALA A 224 -22.08 6.48 -4.47
CA ALA A 224 -23.46 6.03 -4.60
C ALA A 224 -24.26 6.90 -5.58
N SER A 225 -24.08 8.22 -5.54
CA SER A 225 -24.70 9.14 -6.51
C SER A 225 -24.28 8.86 -7.95
N VAL A 226 -22.99 8.61 -8.21
CA VAL A 226 -22.49 8.24 -9.55
C VAL A 226 -23.04 6.89 -10.01
N GLN A 227 -23.31 5.98 -9.08
CA GLN A 227 -23.91 4.67 -9.34
C GLN A 227 -25.44 4.71 -9.47
N VAL A 228 -26.06 5.90 -9.42
CA VAL A 228 -27.53 6.08 -9.46
C VAL A 228 -28.21 5.36 -8.28
N ASP A 229 -27.51 5.23 -7.16
CA ASP A 229 -28.00 4.68 -5.89
C ASP A 229 -28.30 5.83 -4.92
N ALA A 230 -29.29 6.66 -5.25
CA ALA A 230 -29.62 7.84 -4.45
C ALA A 230 -30.11 7.46 -3.04
N ALA A 231 -30.91 6.40 -2.92
CA ALA A 231 -31.38 5.88 -1.64
C ALA A 231 -30.22 5.42 -0.75
N GLY A 232 -29.19 4.79 -1.32
CA GLY A 232 -27.98 4.43 -0.60
C GLY A 232 -27.05 5.62 -0.31
N ALA A 233 -27.12 6.69 -1.10
CA ALA A 233 -26.30 7.90 -0.92
C ALA A 233 -26.74 8.74 0.29
N THR A 234 -28.06 8.93 0.46
CA THR A 234 -28.66 9.80 1.48
C THR A 234 -28.10 9.60 2.90
N PRO A 235 -28.07 8.39 3.49
CA PRO A 235 -27.63 8.23 4.87
C PRO A 235 -26.17 8.66 5.09
N TYR A 236 -25.28 8.38 4.13
CA TYR A 236 -23.88 8.83 4.22
C TYR A 236 -23.77 10.35 4.17
N LEU A 237 -24.56 10.99 3.30
CA LEU A 237 -24.50 12.43 3.07
C LEU A 237 -25.10 13.23 4.24
N GLU A 238 -26.19 12.74 4.84
CA GLU A 238 -26.77 13.34 6.05
C GLU A 238 -25.80 13.25 7.24
N GLU A 239 -25.16 12.10 7.46
CA GLU A 239 -24.12 11.95 8.49
C GLU A 239 -22.91 12.86 8.19
N ALA A 240 -22.50 12.97 6.92
CA ALA A 240 -21.39 13.84 6.54
C ALA A 240 -21.68 15.32 6.79
N VAL A 241 -22.89 15.82 6.49
CA VAL A 241 -23.28 17.20 6.78
C VAL A 241 -23.24 17.46 8.29
N ALA A 242 -23.88 16.60 9.09
CA ALA A 242 -23.90 16.76 10.54
C ALA A 242 -22.49 16.71 11.15
N ALA A 243 -21.62 15.83 10.65
CA ALA A 243 -20.23 15.73 11.11
C ALA A 243 -19.39 16.93 10.69
N ALA A 244 -19.58 17.46 9.47
CA ALA A 244 -18.87 18.65 8.99
C ALA A 244 -19.23 19.88 9.84
N ASP A 245 -20.51 20.07 10.17
CA ASP A 245 -20.98 21.15 11.03
C ASP A 245 -20.38 21.04 12.45
N ALA A 246 -20.36 19.84 13.02
CA ALA A 246 -19.81 19.60 14.35
C ALA A 246 -18.28 19.82 14.42
N LEU A 247 -17.56 19.68 13.31
CA LEU A 247 -16.11 19.80 13.21
C LEU A 247 -15.63 21.16 12.67
N ASP A 248 -16.55 22.06 12.33
CA ASP A 248 -16.27 23.33 11.64
C ASP A 248 -15.37 23.10 10.40
N ASP A 249 -15.80 22.17 9.54
CA ASP A 249 -15.10 21.77 8.32
C ASP A 249 -15.86 22.21 7.07
N PRO A 250 -15.65 23.46 6.58
CA PRO A 250 -16.42 24.02 5.47
C PRO A 250 -16.14 23.32 4.13
N GLU A 251 -14.96 22.73 3.97
CA GLU A 251 -14.61 21.96 2.77
C GLU A 251 -15.44 20.67 2.71
N ALA A 252 -15.48 19.94 3.83
CA ALA A 252 -16.31 18.73 3.93
C ALA A 252 -17.81 19.05 3.80
N ALA A 253 -18.29 20.15 4.39
CA ALA A 253 -19.68 20.59 4.25
C ALA A 253 -20.04 20.88 2.79
N THR A 254 -19.15 21.54 2.04
CA THR A 254 -19.35 21.85 0.62
C THR A 254 -19.55 20.57 -0.19
N HIS A 255 -18.67 19.58 -0.03
CA HIS A 255 -18.78 18.30 -0.72
C HIS A 255 -20.05 17.54 -0.33
N ALA A 256 -20.36 17.45 0.96
CA ALA A 256 -21.54 16.74 1.45
C ALA A 256 -22.85 17.37 0.93
N LEU A 257 -22.96 18.70 0.94
CA LEU A 257 -24.13 19.42 0.45
C LEU A 257 -24.27 19.31 -1.08
N GLN A 258 -23.17 19.41 -1.83
CA GLN A 258 -23.17 19.25 -3.28
C GLN A 258 -23.77 17.89 -3.68
N TRP A 259 -23.27 16.80 -3.09
CA TRP A 259 -23.74 15.45 -3.42
C TRP A 259 -25.13 15.16 -2.85
N SER A 260 -25.52 15.78 -1.73
CA SER A 260 -26.91 15.76 -1.25
C SER A 260 -27.87 16.37 -2.27
N GLY A 261 -27.48 17.47 -2.92
CA GLY A 261 -28.23 18.08 -4.01
C GLY A 261 -28.43 17.12 -5.17
N CYS A 262 -27.35 16.51 -5.68
CA CYS A 262 -27.39 15.55 -6.77
C CYS A 262 -28.26 14.32 -6.47
N ALA A 263 -28.16 13.76 -5.27
CA ALA A 263 -28.96 12.62 -4.85
C ALA A 263 -30.47 12.95 -4.85
N ARG A 264 -30.86 14.12 -4.33
CA ARG A 264 -32.27 14.56 -4.34
C ARG A 264 -32.83 14.76 -5.74
N THR A 265 -32.05 15.36 -6.66
CA THR A 265 -32.52 15.57 -8.04
C THR A 265 -32.69 14.28 -8.84
N SER A 266 -32.00 13.20 -8.46
CA SER A 266 -32.13 11.90 -9.13
C SER A 266 -33.32 11.07 -8.62
N THR A 267 -33.89 11.42 -7.46
CA THR A 267 -35.08 10.77 -6.88
C THR A 267 -36.41 11.44 -7.23
N GLY A 268 -36.41 12.62 -7.86
CA GLY A 268 -37.61 13.38 -8.23
C GLY A 268 -37.83 14.61 -7.35
#